data_AF-A0A955Y1D8-F1
#
_entry.id   AF-A0A955Y1D8-F1
#
_cell.length_a   1.000
_cell.length_b   1.000
_cell.length_c   1.000
_cell.angle_alpha   90.00
_cell.angle_beta   90.00
_cell.angle_gamma   90.00
#
_symmetry.space_group_name_H-M   'P 1'
#
loop_
_entity.id
_entity.type
_entity.pdbx_description
1 polymer ?
#
loop_
_entity_poly.entity_id
_entity_poly.type
_entity_poly.pdbx_seq_one_letter_code
_entity_poly.pdbx_strand_id
1 'polypeptide(L)'
;MLTLLTAAFASPPTVQVTYVVRFDVDATGDQICSFTKLCDCTSTYVGTGNLVKETSDRLTFEGTWQRTANTCSDPLLVWDAGEGKAYHTLRHRNGRVTEWVAHRDAERYERLTSDMKAGGQFWMDAIDQPWPAASVTSTQRDGTTLAGAVKLDATHMLEITFPSGDQKTSP
;
A
#
# COMPACT_ATOMS: atom_id res chain seq x y z
N MET A 1 -2.39 -10.34 42.96
CA MET A 1 -2.47 -9.23 41.98
C MET A 1 -1.35 -9.44 40.98
N LEU A 2 -1.69 -9.92 39.77
CA LEU A 2 -0.73 -10.09 38.69
C LEU A 2 -0.78 -8.78 37.87
N THR A 3 0.21 -7.91 38.07
CA THR A 3 0.35 -6.67 37.31
C THR A 3 0.70 -7.05 35.88
N LEU A 4 -0.27 -6.97 34.96
CA LEU A 4 -0.03 -7.04 33.52
C LEU A 4 0.80 -5.81 33.15
N LEU A 5 2.14 -5.96 33.06
CA LEU A 5 2.98 -4.98 32.40
C LEU A 5 2.55 -4.92 30.93
N THR A 6 1.84 -3.87 30.57
CA THR A 6 1.64 -3.52 29.17
C THR A 6 2.99 -2.98 28.69
N ALA A 7 3.74 -3.80 27.95
CA ALA A 7 4.95 -3.32 27.30
C ALA A 7 4.55 -2.19 26.35
N ALA A 8 5.03 -0.97 26.63
CA ALA A 8 4.87 0.15 25.71
C ALA A 8 5.77 -0.14 24.50
N PHE A 9 5.16 -0.42 23.36
CA PHE A 9 5.90 -0.64 22.13
C PHE A 9 6.31 0.70 21.53
N ALA A 10 7.60 0.87 21.25
CA ALA A 10 8.08 2.03 20.51
C ALA A 10 7.65 1.91 19.04
N SER A 11 7.17 3.02 18.48
CA SER A 11 6.83 3.08 17.07
C SER A 11 8.06 2.91 16.18
N PRO A 12 7.94 2.20 15.05
CA PRO A 12 9.07 1.94 14.19
C PRO A 12 9.58 3.25 13.55
N PRO A 13 10.89 3.49 13.53
CA PRO A 13 11.45 4.75 13.00
C PRO A 13 11.38 4.81 11.48
N THR A 14 11.31 3.67 10.81
CA THR A 14 11.34 3.55 9.35
C THR A 14 10.36 2.51 8.84
N VAL A 15 9.97 2.66 7.58
CA VAL A 15 9.15 1.70 6.84
C VAL A 15 9.80 1.35 5.50
N GLN A 16 9.65 0.10 5.06
CA GLN A 16 9.86 -0.30 3.67
C GLN A 16 8.56 -0.94 3.18
N VAL A 17 8.18 -0.66 1.94
CA VAL A 17 6.92 -1.09 1.36
C VAL A 17 7.19 -1.72 0.01
N THR A 18 6.65 -2.92 -0.21
CA THR A 18 6.52 -3.55 -1.52
C THR A 18 5.04 -3.72 -1.82
N TYR A 19 4.61 -3.22 -2.97
CA TYR A 19 3.24 -3.35 -3.44
C TYR A 19 3.24 -3.89 -4.85
N VAL A 20 2.45 -4.94 -5.08
CA VAL A 20 2.30 -5.57 -6.37
C VAL A 20 0.83 -5.56 -6.74
N VAL A 21 0.51 -5.09 -7.95
CA VAL A 21 -0.83 -5.21 -8.52
C VAL A 21 -0.76 -6.04 -9.78
N ARG A 22 -1.59 -7.08 -9.84
CA ARG A 22 -1.82 -7.90 -11.04
C ARG A 22 -3.20 -7.60 -11.60
N PHE A 23 -3.29 -7.42 -12.91
CA PHE A 23 -4.55 -7.30 -13.62
C PHE A 23 -4.80 -8.55 -14.46
N ASP A 24 -6.02 -9.05 -14.36
CA ASP A 24 -6.53 -10.20 -15.09
C ASP A 24 -7.83 -9.78 -15.79
N VAL A 25 -7.95 -10.12 -17.05
CA VAL A 25 -9.11 -9.79 -17.88
C VAL A 25 -9.78 -11.10 -18.26
N ASP A 26 -11.10 -11.17 -18.15
CA ASP A 26 -11.81 -12.40 -18.51
C ASP A 26 -11.69 -12.77 -20.01
N ALA A 27 -12.10 -13.99 -20.34
CA ALA A 27 -12.03 -14.51 -21.71
C ALA A 27 -12.77 -13.65 -22.76
N THR A 28 -13.72 -12.80 -22.35
CA THR A 28 -14.39 -11.84 -23.26
C THR A 28 -13.43 -10.72 -23.67
N GLY A 29 -12.51 -10.35 -22.80
CA GLY A 29 -11.47 -9.36 -23.07
C GLY A 29 -10.21 -9.88 -23.75
N ASP A 30 -10.08 -11.20 -24.04
CA ASP A 30 -8.95 -11.78 -24.80
C ASP A 30 -8.70 -11.09 -26.15
N GLN A 31 -9.75 -10.62 -26.82
CA GLN A 31 -9.59 -9.81 -28.03
C GLN A 31 -8.95 -8.46 -27.76
N ILE A 32 -9.28 -7.83 -26.64
CA ILE A 32 -8.76 -6.53 -26.20
C ILE A 32 -7.33 -6.68 -25.66
N CYS A 33 -6.98 -7.84 -25.09
CA CYS A 33 -5.65 -8.18 -24.59
C CYS A 33 -4.54 -7.96 -25.62
N SER A 34 -4.80 -8.36 -26.87
CA SER A 34 -3.83 -8.25 -27.96
C SER A 34 -3.41 -6.79 -28.23
N PHE A 35 -4.34 -5.85 -28.03
CA PHE A 35 -4.14 -4.41 -28.28
C PHE A 35 -3.74 -3.63 -27.03
N THR A 36 -4.23 -4.00 -25.84
CA THR A 36 -4.02 -3.22 -24.61
C THR A 36 -2.90 -3.74 -23.73
N LYS A 37 -2.46 -5.00 -23.92
CA LYS A 37 -1.48 -5.69 -23.05
C LYS A 37 -1.89 -5.69 -21.56
N LEU A 38 -3.18 -5.66 -21.29
CA LEU A 38 -3.73 -5.59 -19.92
C LEU A 38 -3.99 -6.95 -19.27
N CYS A 39 -3.64 -8.03 -19.97
CA CYS A 39 -4.04 -9.37 -19.58
C CYS A 39 -2.85 -10.07 -18.96
N ASP A 40 -3.04 -10.51 -17.72
CA ASP A 40 -1.97 -11.02 -16.87
C ASP A 40 -0.80 -10.07 -16.72
N CYS A 41 -1.09 -8.76 -16.69
CA CYS A 41 -0.06 -7.77 -16.49
C CYS A 41 0.16 -7.53 -14.99
N THR A 42 1.38 -7.14 -14.63
CA THR A 42 1.79 -6.92 -13.24
C THR A 42 2.61 -5.65 -13.14
N SER A 43 2.42 -4.91 -12.06
CA SER A 43 3.31 -3.80 -11.67
C SER A 43 3.74 -3.95 -10.23
N THR A 44 5.03 -3.69 -10.00
CA THR A 44 5.65 -3.69 -8.68
C THR A 44 6.10 -2.28 -8.35
N TYR A 45 5.74 -1.84 -7.16
CA TYR A 45 6.14 -0.57 -6.56
C TYR A 45 6.89 -0.84 -5.26
N VAL A 46 7.92 -0.03 -5.03
CA VAL A 46 8.71 -0.07 -3.80
C VAL A 46 8.76 1.33 -3.21
N GLY A 47 8.63 1.42 -1.90
CA GLY A 47 8.74 2.66 -1.16
C GLY A 47 9.52 2.49 0.14
N THR A 48 10.04 3.60 0.64
CA THR A 48 10.68 3.67 1.96
C THR A 48 10.23 4.94 2.65
N GLY A 49 10.41 5.03 3.97
CA GLY A 49 10.19 6.30 4.66
C GLY A 49 10.65 6.32 6.11
N ASN A 50 10.84 7.54 6.61
CA ASN A 50 11.15 7.83 8.02
C ASN A 50 9.88 8.35 8.70
N LEU A 51 9.65 7.93 9.95
CA LEU A 51 8.49 8.36 10.73
C LEU A 51 8.57 9.88 10.97
N VAL A 52 7.55 10.61 10.50
CA VAL A 52 7.45 12.07 10.67
C VAL A 52 6.27 12.48 11.55
N LYS A 53 5.29 11.59 11.74
CA LYS A 53 4.13 11.86 12.60
C LYS A 53 3.52 10.58 13.14
N GLU A 54 3.20 10.60 14.42
CA GLU A 54 2.50 9.54 15.14
C GLU A 54 1.29 10.14 15.88
N THR A 55 0.15 9.45 15.77
CA THR A 55 -1.06 9.66 16.58
C THR A 55 -1.50 8.33 17.18
N SER A 56 -2.52 8.34 18.03
CA SER A 56 -3.02 7.14 18.72
C SER A 56 -3.48 5.99 17.80
N ASP A 57 -3.75 6.28 16.54
CA ASP A 57 -4.34 5.36 15.56
C ASP A 57 -3.62 5.38 14.19
N ARG A 58 -2.50 6.11 14.07
CA ARG A 58 -1.85 6.35 12.79
C ARG A 58 -0.37 6.67 12.90
N LEU A 59 0.38 6.10 11.96
CA LEU A 59 1.77 6.48 11.67
C LEU A 59 1.85 7.07 10.26
N THR A 60 2.68 8.11 10.09
CA THR A 60 2.97 8.71 8.79
C THR A 60 4.47 8.79 8.59
N PHE A 61 4.92 8.21 7.49
CA PHE A 61 6.31 8.16 7.08
C PHE A 61 6.51 9.03 5.84
N GLU A 62 7.58 9.81 5.80
CA GLU A 62 8.01 10.56 4.62
C GLU A 62 9.16 9.82 3.95
N GLY A 63 9.08 9.61 2.64
CA GLY A 63 10.17 9.01 1.86
C GLY A 63 9.86 8.89 0.37
N THR A 64 9.95 7.68 -0.18
CA THR A 64 10.00 7.44 -1.64
C THR A 64 8.93 6.46 -2.09
N TRP A 65 8.56 6.54 -3.37
CA TRP A 65 7.62 5.61 -4.00
C TRP A 65 7.89 5.49 -5.50
N GLN A 66 8.39 4.33 -5.92
CA GLN A 66 8.84 4.13 -7.29
C GLN A 66 8.30 2.82 -7.87
N ARG A 67 7.91 2.84 -9.15
CA ARG A 67 7.66 1.61 -9.91
C ARG A 67 8.98 0.95 -10.32
N THR A 68 9.23 -0.26 -9.83
CA THR A 68 10.51 -0.98 -10.06
C THR A 68 10.40 -2.09 -11.09
N ALA A 69 9.20 -2.59 -11.36
CA ALA A 69 8.93 -3.53 -12.44
C ALA A 69 7.53 -3.30 -13.01
N ASN A 70 7.38 -3.44 -14.33
CA ASN A 70 6.12 -3.26 -15.00
C ASN A 70 6.02 -4.16 -16.25
N THR A 71 4.93 -4.91 -16.36
CA THR A 71 4.51 -5.60 -17.60
C THR A 71 3.18 -5.09 -18.14
N CYS A 72 2.51 -4.18 -17.42
CA CYS A 72 1.30 -3.50 -17.85
C CYS A 72 1.60 -2.39 -18.84
N SER A 73 0.64 -2.08 -19.71
CA SER A 73 0.68 -0.81 -20.43
C SER A 73 0.47 0.35 -19.44
N ASP A 74 1.23 1.42 -19.63
CA ASP A 74 1.26 2.57 -18.73
C ASP A 74 -0.10 3.27 -18.42
N PRO A 75 -1.15 3.28 -19.28
CA PRO A 75 -2.35 4.09 -19.01
C PRO A 75 -3.24 3.62 -17.85
N LEU A 76 -3.04 2.44 -17.26
CA LEU A 76 -3.80 2.01 -16.08
C LEU A 76 -3.24 2.54 -14.75
N LEU A 77 -2.01 3.04 -14.74
CA LEU A 77 -1.21 3.21 -13.53
C LEU A 77 -0.66 4.63 -13.47
N VAL A 78 -1.50 5.55 -12.99
CA VAL A 78 -1.33 6.99 -13.19
C VAL A 78 -0.57 7.67 -12.04
N TRP A 79 -0.09 6.92 -11.04
CA TRP A 79 0.82 7.48 -10.04
C TRP A 79 2.11 6.68 -9.92
N ASP A 80 3.18 7.29 -10.41
CA ASP A 80 4.55 6.98 -10.04
C ASP A 80 5.11 8.31 -9.55
N ALA A 81 5.59 8.39 -8.31
CA ALA A 81 6.22 9.62 -7.85
C ALA A 81 7.59 9.83 -8.54
N GLY A 82 8.04 8.86 -9.36
CA GLY A 82 9.44 8.67 -9.73
C GLY A 82 10.24 8.26 -8.49
N GLU A 83 11.56 8.41 -8.52
CA GLU A 83 12.39 8.37 -7.29
C GLU A 83 12.04 9.49 -6.28
N GLY A 84 10.98 10.28 -6.53
CA GLY A 84 10.59 11.46 -5.79
C GLY A 84 9.94 11.20 -4.44
N LYS A 85 9.43 12.30 -3.87
CA LYS A 85 8.85 12.35 -2.53
C LYS A 85 7.46 11.70 -2.49
N ALA A 86 7.26 10.82 -1.52
CA ALA A 86 5.97 10.22 -1.18
C ALA A 86 5.82 10.09 0.34
N TYR A 87 4.60 9.81 0.76
CA TYR A 87 4.24 9.55 2.14
C TYR A 87 3.56 8.19 2.24
N HIS A 88 3.86 7.46 3.31
CA HIS A 88 3.17 6.23 3.67
C HIS A 88 2.43 6.44 4.98
N THR A 89 1.12 6.23 4.97
CA THR A 89 0.29 6.30 6.16
C THR A 89 -0.23 4.92 6.51
N LEU A 90 0.00 4.48 7.74
CA LEU A 90 -0.52 3.24 8.31
C LEU A 90 -1.56 3.59 9.36
N ARG A 91 -2.78 3.08 9.25
CA ARG A 91 -3.77 3.17 10.32
C ARG A 91 -3.81 1.88 11.12
N HIS A 92 -3.96 2.01 12.42
CA HIS A 92 -4.15 0.88 13.32
C HIS A 92 -5.25 1.17 14.33
N ARG A 93 -5.96 0.12 14.73
CA ARG A 93 -7.03 0.18 15.73
C ARG A 93 -7.07 -1.13 16.49
N ASN A 94 -7.25 -1.07 17.81
CA ASN A 94 -7.41 -2.25 18.67
C ASN A 94 -6.27 -3.29 18.49
N GLY A 95 -5.03 -2.82 18.36
CA GLY A 95 -3.86 -3.70 18.19
C GLY A 95 -3.79 -4.39 16.81
N ARG A 96 -4.41 -3.81 15.78
CA ARG A 96 -4.37 -4.33 14.41
C ARG A 96 -4.17 -3.21 13.40
N VAL A 97 -3.37 -3.46 12.37
CA VAL A 97 -3.29 -2.58 11.20
C VAL A 97 -4.55 -2.75 10.40
N THR A 98 -5.19 -1.65 10.00
CA THR A 98 -6.48 -1.66 9.29
C THR A 98 -6.39 -1.08 7.89
N GLU A 99 -5.43 -0.19 7.63
CA GLU A 99 -5.31 0.49 6.34
C GLU A 99 -3.86 0.93 6.10
N TRP A 100 -3.46 0.92 4.84
CA TRP A 100 -2.25 1.56 4.33
C TRP A 100 -2.60 2.47 3.15
N VAL A 101 -1.97 3.65 3.09
CA VAL A 101 -2.07 4.58 1.96
C VAL A 101 -0.67 5.09 1.62
N ALA A 102 -0.23 4.88 0.37
CA ALA A 102 0.83 5.68 -0.24
C ALA A 102 0.21 6.90 -0.92
N HIS A 103 0.76 8.08 -0.70
CA HIS A 103 0.22 9.33 -1.23
C HIS A 103 1.29 10.39 -1.45
N ARG A 104 1.00 11.36 -2.33
CA ARG A 104 1.95 12.41 -2.74
C ARG A 104 2.07 13.61 -1.78
N ASP A 105 1.12 13.80 -0.88
CA ASP A 105 0.95 15.04 -0.11
C ASP A 105 0.67 14.70 1.35
N ALA A 106 1.53 15.15 2.27
CA ALA A 106 1.49 14.86 3.70
C ALA A 106 0.10 15.01 4.34
N GLU A 107 -0.72 15.93 3.82
CA GLU A 107 -2.04 16.26 4.34
C GLU A 107 -3.17 15.50 3.65
N ARG A 108 -2.91 14.88 2.48
CA ARG A 108 -3.87 14.08 1.71
C ARG A 108 -3.66 12.59 1.94
N TYR A 109 -3.68 12.19 3.21
CA TYR A 109 -3.54 10.79 3.63
C TYR A 109 -4.87 10.02 3.66
N GLU A 110 -6.02 10.70 3.52
CA GLU A 110 -7.31 10.01 3.49
C GLU A 110 -7.47 9.26 2.19
N ARG A 111 -7.91 8.00 2.30
CA ARG A 111 -8.22 7.17 1.16
C ARG A 111 -9.24 7.86 0.25
N LEU A 112 -8.87 8.05 -1.01
CA LEU A 112 -9.81 8.49 -2.04
C LEU A 112 -10.73 7.33 -2.44
N THR A 113 -12.04 7.60 -2.47
CA THR A 113 -13.08 6.59 -2.62
C THR A 113 -13.50 6.32 -4.07
N SER A 114 -13.10 7.16 -5.03
CA SER A 114 -13.60 7.08 -6.41
C SER A 114 -12.53 6.95 -7.49
N ASP A 115 -11.26 7.28 -7.22
CA ASP A 115 -10.24 7.27 -8.28
C ASP A 115 -8.80 7.15 -7.75
N MET A 116 -8.26 5.93 -7.73
CA MET A 116 -6.83 5.71 -7.50
C MET A 116 -5.95 6.34 -8.60
N LYS A 117 -6.49 6.52 -9.82
CA LYS A 117 -5.75 7.03 -10.98
C LYS A 117 -5.62 8.55 -10.96
N ALA A 118 -6.68 9.29 -10.63
CA ALA A 118 -6.61 10.76 -10.59
C ALA A 118 -6.05 11.34 -9.28
N GLY A 119 -5.97 10.51 -8.23
CA GLY A 119 -5.73 10.97 -6.87
C GLY A 119 -4.27 11.07 -6.43
N GLY A 120 -3.35 10.39 -7.11
CA GLY A 120 -1.97 10.26 -6.65
C GLY A 120 -1.86 9.43 -5.36
N GLN A 121 -2.64 8.36 -5.26
CA GLN A 121 -2.65 7.45 -4.11
C GLN A 121 -2.71 5.97 -4.52
N PHE A 122 -2.00 5.13 -3.77
CA PHE A 122 -2.30 3.70 -3.65
C PHE A 122 -2.76 3.42 -2.24
N TRP A 123 -3.69 2.49 -2.07
CA TRP A 123 -4.16 2.13 -0.75
C TRP A 123 -4.60 0.68 -0.70
N MET A 124 -4.59 0.14 0.51
CA MET A 124 -5.26 -1.10 0.88
C MET A 124 -5.95 -0.85 2.22
N ASP A 125 -7.23 -1.14 2.30
CA ASP A 125 -8.00 -1.09 3.54
C ASP A 125 -8.16 -2.50 4.11
N ALA A 126 -9.10 -2.71 5.04
CA ALA A 126 -9.48 -4.03 5.56
C ALA A 126 -8.29 -4.96 5.88
N ILE A 127 -7.13 -4.38 6.22
CA ILE A 127 -5.96 -5.13 6.63
C ILE A 127 -6.33 -5.70 8.00
N ASP A 128 -5.96 -6.96 8.21
CA ASP A 128 -6.27 -7.66 9.46
C ASP A 128 -4.99 -8.33 9.97
N GLN A 129 -3.97 -7.49 10.24
CA GLN A 129 -2.67 -7.93 10.73
C GLN A 129 -2.42 -7.39 12.14
N PRO A 130 -1.77 -8.14 13.03
CA PRO A 130 -1.41 -7.66 14.36
C PRO A 130 -0.59 -6.38 14.31
N TRP A 131 -0.80 -5.51 15.30
CA TRP A 131 0.01 -4.33 15.55
C TRP A 131 0.39 -4.26 17.04
N PRO A 132 1.67 -4.04 17.37
CA PRO A 132 2.81 -3.90 16.46
C PRO A 132 3.27 -5.25 15.86
N ALA A 133 3.92 -5.19 14.70
CA ALA A 133 4.51 -6.33 14.03
C ALA A 133 5.82 -5.94 13.34
N ALA A 134 6.71 -6.91 13.10
CA ALA A 134 7.92 -6.68 12.29
C ALA A 134 7.59 -6.48 10.81
N SER A 135 6.50 -7.08 10.34
CA SER A 135 5.97 -6.90 9.01
C SER A 135 4.45 -7.04 8.97
N VAL A 136 3.84 -6.47 7.94
CA VAL A 136 2.41 -6.53 7.64
C VAL A 136 2.27 -6.99 6.19
N THR A 137 1.49 -8.04 5.97
CA THR A 137 1.18 -8.52 4.62
C THR A 137 -0.32 -8.56 4.39
N SER A 138 -0.78 -8.16 3.21
CA SER A 138 -2.18 -8.21 2.83
C SER A 138 -2.35 -8.54 1.35
N THR A 139 -3.42 -9.27 1.02
CA THR A 139 -3.84 -9.53 -0.36
C THR A 139 -5.31 -9.17 -0.50
N GLN A 140 -5.64 -8.34 -1.49
CA GLN A 140 -7.01 -7.96 -1.83
C GLN A 140 -7.30 -8.23 -3.29
N ARG A 141 -8.58 -8.46 -3.59
CA ARG A 141 -9.05 -8.67 -4.96
C ARG A 141 -10.26 -7.80 -5.20
N ASP A 142 -10.18 -6.99 -6.25
CA ASP A 142 -11.25 -6.11 -6.67
C ASP A 142 -11.58 -6.41 -8.14
N GLY A 143 -12.86 -6.30 -8.49
CA GLY A 143 -13.33 -6.49 -9.86
C GLY A 143 -14.04 -5.23 -10.34
N THR A 144 -13.79 -4.84 -11.58
CA THR A 144 -14.53 -3.78 -12.26
C THR A 144 -14.90 -4.17 -13.67
N THR A 145 -15.70 -3.35 -14.33
CA THR A 145 -16.08 -3.56 -15.73
C THR A 145 -15.58 -2.40 -16.57
N LEU A 146 -14.71 -2.68 -17.54
CA LEU A 146 -14.28 -1.72 -18.54
C LEU A 146 -15.33 -1.60 -19.64
N ALA A 147 -15.72 -0.36 -19.96
CA ALA A 147 -16.69 -0.03 -20.99
C ALA A 147 -18.03 -0.82 -20.90
N GLY A 148 -18.41 -1.26 -19.69
CA GLY A 148 -19.64 -2.00 -19.44
C GLY A 148 -19.68 -3.44 -19.99
N ALA A 149 -18.59 -3.96 -20.56
CA ALA A 149 -18.58 -5.27 -21.22
C ALA A 149 -17.44 -6.21 -20.78
N VAL A 150 -16.31 -5.67 -20.31
CA VAL A 150 -15.11 -6.46 -20.06
C VAL A 150 -14.82 -6.49 -18.57
N LYS A 151 -14.80 -7.68 -17.96
CA LYS A 151 -14.41 -7.79 -16.56
C LYS A 151 -12.90 -7.63 -16.42
N LEU A 152 -12.50 -6.75 -15.52
CA LEU A 152 -11.12 -6.56 -15.09
C LEU A 152 -11.04 -6.89 -13.61
N ASP A 153 -10.37 -7.98 -13.28
CA ASP A 153 -10.02 -8.34 -11.91
C ASP A 153 -8.62 -7.80 -11.59
N ALA A 154 -8.47 -7.16 -10.45
CA ALA A 154 -7.21 -6.68 -9.90
C ALA A 154 -6.90 -7.48 -8.63
N THR A 155 -5.69 -8.00 -8.53
CA THR A 155 -5.16 -8.60 -7.30
C THR A 155 -4.07 -7.69 -6.76
N HIS A 156 -4.29 -7.14 -5.57
CA HIS A 156 -3.37 -6.26 -4.86
C HIS A 156 -2.66 -7.07 -3.78
N MET A 157 -1.34 -6.98 -3.71
CA MET A 157 -0.51 -7.64 -2.71
C MET A 157 0.40 -6.59 -2.08
N LEU A 158 0.40 -6.51 -0.76
CA LEU A 158 1.17 -5.55 0.01
C LEU A 158 2.02 -6.28 1.03
N GLU A 159 3.27 -5.85 1.11
CA GLU A 159 4.19 -6.16 2.18
C GLU A 159 4.77 -4.86 2.73
N ILE A 160 4.69 -4.69 4.04
CA ILE A 160 5.32 -3.60 4.77
C ILE A 160 6.26 -4.23 5.77
N THR A 161 7.51 -3.80 5.79
CA THR A 161 8.47 -4.20 6.81
C THR A 161 8.87 -2.98 7.64
N PHE A 162 9.13 -3.23 8.92
CA PHE A 162 9.61 -2.23 9.87
C PHE A 162 11.01 -2.66 10.29
N PRO A 163 12.05 -2.22 9.58
CA PRO A 163 13.42 -2.50 9.96
C PRO A 163 13.61 -2.09 11.43
N SER A 164 14.17 -2.99 12.22
CA SER A 164 14.56 -2.68 13.60
C SER A 164 15.70 -1.65 13.53
N GLY A 165 15.36 -0.37 13.47
CA GLY A 165 16.30 0.67 13.87
C GLY A 165 16.63 0.42 15.33
N ASP A 166 17.91 0.53 15.70
CA ASP A 166 18.42 0.29 17.05
C ASP A 166 17.41 0.77 18.09
N GLN A 167 16.71 -0.19 18.71
CA GLN A 167 15.80 0.12 19.79
C GLN A 167 16.67 0.68 20.90
N LYS A 168 16.65 2.00 21.08
CA LYS A 168 17.20 2.61 22.29
C LYS A 168 16.33 2.10 23.44
N THR A 169 16.78 1.02 24.07
CA THR A 169 16.32 0.61 25.39
C THR A 169 16.68 1.76 26.32
N SER A 170 15.71 2.61 26.62
CA SER A 170 15.88 3.58 27.70
C SER A 170 15.92 2.78 29.01
N PRO A 171 16.88 3.06 29.92
CA PRO A 171 17.09 2.32 31.16
C PRO A 171 15.91 2.40 32.13
#